data_AF-Q97HR2-F1
#
_entry.id   AF-Q97HR2-F1
#
_cell.length_a   1.000
_cell.length_b   1.000
_cell.length_c   1.000
_cell.angle_alpha   90.00
_cell.angle_beta   90.00
_cell.angle_gamma   90.00
#
_symmetry.space_group_name_H-M   'P 1'
#
loop_
_entity.id
_entity.type
_entity.pdbx_description
1 polymer ?
#
loop_
_entity_poly.entity_id
_entity_poly.type
_entity_poly.pdbx_seq_one_letter_code
_entity_poly.pdbx_strand_id
1 'polypeptide(L)'
;MDNRQRIITFKILRLASGLSAERVAAALSLKEASYRKYEYSDRLPSVETLQALTRIYKCSLEEITEAYNYHKSVRDMRKNGKIRNKLKRKVTQN
;
A
#
# COMPACT_ATOMS: atom_id res chain seq x y z
N MET A 1 -20.63 18.54 4.46
CA MET A 1 -19.31 17.94 4.16
C MET A 1 -19.58 16.51 3.72
N ASP A 2 -19.50 16.26 2.43
CA ASP A 2 -20.04 15.07 1.77
C ASP A 2 -19.25 13.81 2.15
N ASN A 3 -19.89 12.91 2.91
CA ASN A 3 -19.32 11.74 3.56
C ASN A 3 -19.38 10.50 2.64
N ARG A 4 -18.94 10.65 1.38
CA ARG A 4 -18.75 9.52 0.47
C ARG A 4 -17.39 8.90 0.75
N GLN A 5 -17.38 7.65 1.22
CA GLN A 5 -16.19 6.81 1.45
C GLN A 5 -15.08 7.11 0.42
N ARG A 6 -14.08 7.92 0.80
CA ARG A 6 -12.90 8.15 -0.05
C ARG A 6 -11.92 7.04 0.25
N ILE A 7 -11.59 6.23 -0.76
CA ILE A 7 -10.49 5.28 -0.63
C ILE A 7 -9.19 6.08 -0.60
N ILE A 8 -8.44 6.01 0.51
CA ILE A 8 -7.10 6.58 0.61
C ILE A 8 -6.07 5.50 0.27
N THR A 9 -5.09 5.83 -0.59
CA THR A 9 -3.99 4.94 -0.99
C THR A 9 -2.67 5.70 -1.01
N PHE A 10 -1.53 5.00 -0.98
CA PHE A 10 -0.22 5.66 -1.09
C PHE A 10 -0.08 6.47 -2.39
N LYS A 11 -0.66 5.96 -3.48
CA LYS A 11 -0.67 6.66 -4.76
C LYS A 11 -1.46 7.97 -4.70
N ILE A 12 -2.62 7.97 -4.04
CA ILE A 12 -3.45 9.17 -3.88
C ILE A 12 -2.71 10.22 -3.06
N LEU A 13 -2.12 9.83 -1.93
CA LEU A 13 -1.34 10.74 -1.08
C LEU A 13 -0.11 11.31 -1.82
N ARG A 14 0.59 10.49 -2.61
CA ARG A 14 1.70 10.96 -3.44
C ARG A 14 1.24 11.97 -4.50
N LEU A 15 0.14 11.69 -5.20
CA LEU A 15 -0.37 12.59 -6.22
C LEU A 15 -0.87 13.91 -5.62
N ALA A 16 -1.51 13.86 -4.44
CA ALA A 16 -1.94 15.05 -3.70
C ALA A 16 -0.76 15.93 -3.26
N SER A 17 0.40 15.34 -2.99
CA SER A 17 1.64 16.08 -2.68
C SER A 17 2.40 16.56 -3.93
N GLY A 18 1.91 16.27 -5.14
CA GLY A 18 2.54 16.69 -6.39
C GLY A 18 3.86 15.99 -6.71
N LEU A 19 4.13 14.83 -6.09
CA LEU A 19 5.40 14.12 -6.23
C LEU A 19 5.33 12.98 -7.27
N SER A 20 6.42 12.78 -8.01
CA SER A 20 6.60 11.57 -8.83
C SER A 20 6.98 10.37 -7.96
N ALA A 21 6.69 9.15 -8.43
CA ALA A 21 7.08 7.92 -7.74
C ALA A 21 8.61 7.83 -7.56
N GLU A 22 9.35 8.28 -8.56
CA GLU A 22 10.81 8.37 -8.54
C GLU A 22 11.32 9.29 -7.42
N ARG A 23 10.74 10.49 -7.27
CA ARG A 23 11.13 11.44 -6.21
C ARG A 23 10.90 10.88 -4.82
N VAL A 24 9.76 10.21 -4.59
CA VAL A 24 9.47 9.58 -3.30
C VAL A 24 10.42 8.42 -3.03
N ALA A 25 10.71 7.61 -4.05
CA ALA A 25 11.65 6.50 -3.93
C ALA A 25 13.06 7.00 -3.58
N ALA A 26 13.54 8.04 -4.28
CA ALA A 26 14.82 8.69 -4.00
C ALA A 26 14.90 9.23 -2.56
N ALA A 27 13.83 9.90 -2.08
CA ALA A 27 13.75 10.38 -0.70
C ALA A 27 13.79 9.25 0.35
N LEU A 28 13.34 8.05 -0.01
CA LEU A 28 13.41 6.85 0.83
C LEU A 28 14.70 6.02 0.60
N SER A 29 15.62 6.47 -0.25
CA SER A 29 16.79 5.69 -0.69
C SER A 29 16.41 4.31 -1.28
N LEU A 30 15.31 4.27 -2.03
CA LEU A 30 14.78 3.08 -2.71
C LEU A 30 14.82 3.25 -4.23
N LYS A 31 14.86 2.13 -4.94
CA LYS A 31 14.54 2.10 -6.38
C LYS A 31 13.05 2.39 -6.57
N GLU A 32 12.68 3.11 -7.63
CA GLU A 32 11.28 3.41 -7.95
C GLU A 32 10.41 2.14 -8.00
N ALA A 33 10.90 1.07 -8.63
CA ALA A 33 10.20 -0.20 -8.69
C ALA A 33 9.92 -0.81 -7.30
N SER A 34 10.81 -0.61 -6.32
CA SER A 34 10.59 -1.06 -4.95
C SER A 34 9.52 -0.23 -4.25
N TYR A 35 9.52 1.09 -4.46
CA TYR A 35 8.48 1.98 -3.94
C TYR A 35 7.10 1.67 -4.54
N ARG A 36 7.00 1.44 -5.85
CA ARG A 36 5.73 1.12 -6.52
C ARG A 36 5.08 -0.15 -6.00
N LYS A 37 5.84 -1.10 -5.45
CA LYS A 37 5.27 -2.28 -4.76
C LYS A 37 4.41 -1.91 -3.55
N TYR A 38 4.67 -0.77 -2.92
CA TYR A 38 3.80 -0.21 -1.88
C TYR A 38 2.46 0.24 -2.47
N GLU A 39 2.48 0.99 -3.58
CA GLU A 39 1.26 1.42 -4.27
C GLU A 39 0.44 0.24 -4.84
N TYR A 40 1.09 -0.86 -5.21
CA TYR A 40 0.43 -2.05 -5.76
C TYR A 40 -0.06 -3.06 -4.71
N SER A 41 0.15 -2.79 -3.43
CA SER A 41 -0.16 -3.71 -2.31
C SER A 41 0.67 -5.01 -2.33
N ASP A 42 1.74 -5.06 -3.10
CA ASP A 42 2.61 -6.24 -3.21
C ASP A 42 3.59 -6.34 -2.04
N ARG A 43 3.96 -5.17 -1.48
CA ARG A 43 4.76 -5.05 -0.27
C ARG A 43 4.13 -4.02 0.65
N LEU A 44 4.19 -4.25 1.96
CA LEU A 44 3.83 -3.22 2.93
C LEU A 44 5.10 -2.49 3.40
N PRO A 45 5.05 -1.15 3.56
CA PRO A 45 6.13 -0.39 4.16
C PRO A 45 6.31 -0.73 5.65
N SER A 46 7.53 -0.54 6.17
CA SER A 46 7.80 -0.62 7.61
C SER A 46 7.25 0.59 8.35
N VAL A 47 7.21 0.55 9.69
CA VAL A 47 6.80 1.69 10.52
C VAL A 47 7.69 2.91 10.27
N GLU A 48 9.02 2.72 10.19
CA GLU A 48 9.97 3.80 9.86
C GLU A 48 9.68 4.39 8.48
N THR A 49 9.40 3.54 7.49
CA THR A 49 9.05 4.00 6.14
C THR A 49 7.73 4.78 6.16
N LEU A 50 6.73 4.35 6.93
CA LEU A 50 5.47 5.08 7.09
C LEU A 50 5.69 6.46 7.69
N GLN A 51 6.54 6.58 8.73
CA GLN A 51 6.89 7.86 9.33
C GLN A 51 7.65 8.78 8.36
N ALA A 52 8.49 8.22 7.48
CA ALA A 52 9.14 9.00 6.43
C ALA A 52 8.09 9.48 5.39
N LEU A 53 7.14 8.62 5.03
CA LEU A 53 6.09 8.94 4.07
C LEU A 53 5.15 10.05 4.55
N THR A 54 4.83 10.13 5.85
CA THR A 54 4.01 11.25 6.37
C THR A 54 4.70 12.60 6.14
N ARG A 55 6.02 12.65 6.38
CA ARG A 55 6.83 13.85 6.15
C ARG A 55 6.95 14.20 4.67
N ILE A 56 7.16 13.20 3.82
CA ILE A 56 7.30 13.39 2.36
C ILE A 56 5.99 13.87 1.74
N TYR A 57 4.86 13.23 2.08
CA TYR A 57 3.55 13.58 1.54
C TYR A 57 2.91 14.79 2.22
N LYS A 58 3.44 15.24 3.37
CA LYS A 58 2.85 16.28 4.21
C LYS A 58 1.40 15.96 4.59
N CYS A 59 1.15 14.70 4.94
CA CYS A 59 -0.17 14.18 5.32
C CYS A 59 -0.22 13.82 6.82
N SER A 60 -1.44 13.63 7.35
CA SER A 60 -1.63 13.25 8.75
C SER A 60 -1.29 11.77 8.99
N LEU A 61 -1.16 11.39 10.27
CA LEU A 61 -0.96 10.00 10.66
C LEU A 61 -2.19 9.14 10.34
N GLU A 62 -3.38 9.71 10.48
CA GLU A 62 -4.65 9.06 10.14
C GLU A 62 -4.70 8.73 8.65
N GLU A 63 -4.37 9.69 7.78
CA GLU A 63 -4.39 9.50 6.33
C GLU A 63 -3.42 8.41 5.86
N ILE A 64 -2.18 8.40 6.39
CA ILE A 64 -1.20 7.37 6.03
C ILE A 64 -1.61 6.00 6.57
N THR A 65 -2.24 5.96 7.75
CA THR A 65 -2.70 4.72 8.39
C THR A 65 -3.87 4.13 7.62
N GLU A 66 -4.79 4.96 7.13
CA GLU A 66 -5.89 4.54 6.27
C GLU A 66 -5.38 3.93 4.97
N ALA A 67 -4.41 4.59 4.31
CA ALA A 67 -3.73 4.04 3.14
C ALA A 67 -3.07 2.69 3.42
N TYR A 68 -2.36 2.58 4.55
CA TYR A 68 -1.73 1.33 4.96
C TYR A 68 -2.75 0.20 5.17
N ASN A 69 -3.85 0.49 5.86
CA ASN A 69 -4.90 -0.49 6.14
C ASN A 69 -5.58 -0.98 4.86
N TYR A 70 -5.83 -0.08 3.90
CA TYR A 70 -6.30 -0.44 2.57
C TYR A 70 -5.36 -1.46 1.91
N HIS A 71 -4.07 -1.13 1.77
CA HIS A 71 -3.11 -2.02 1.11
C HIS A 71 -2.88 -3.34 1.87
N LYS A 72 -2.94 -3.31 3.21
CA LYS A 72 -2.87 -4.52 4.05
C LYS A 72 -4.05 -5.44 3.76
N SER A 73 -5.28 -4.91 3.74
CA SER A 73 -6.48 -5.69 3.44
C SER A 73 -6.41 -6.33 2.04
N VAL A 74 -5.99 -5.58 1.03
CA VAL A 74 -5.84 -6.07 -0.36
C VAL A 74 -4.85 -7.21 -0.43
N ARG A 75 -3.69 -7.06 0.22
CA ARG A 75 -2.66 -8.10 0.26
C ARG A 75 -3.15 -9.36 0.98
N ASP A 76 -3.83 -9.21 2.11
CA ASP A 76 -4.32 -10.33 2.90
C ASP A 76 -5.44 -11.08 2.16
N MET A 77 -6.34 -10.36 1.46
CA MET A 77 -7.34 -10.97 0.57
C MET A 77 -6.69 -11.79 -0.56
N ARG A 78 -5.65 -11.25 -1.22
CA ARG A 78 -4.89 -11.99 -2.26
C ARG A 78 -4.24 -13.25 -1.70
N LYS A 79 -3.67 -13.18 -0.49
CA LYS A 79 -3.05 -14.32 0.19
C LYS A 79 -4.09 -15.39 0.52
N ASN A 80 -5.24 -15.00 1.06
CA ASN A 80 -6.33 -15.91 1.41
C ASN A 80 -6.91 -16.62 0.18
N GLY A 81 -7.08 -15.91 -0.94
CA GLY A 81 -7.50 -16.50 -2.21
C GLY A 81 -6.52 -17.57 -2.71
N LYS A 82 -5.20 -17.31 -2.62
CA LYS A 82 -4.17 -18.30 -2.98
C LYS A 82 -4.22 -19.54 -2.09
N ILE A 83 -4.40 -19.38 -0.78
CA ILE A 83 -4.52 -20.50 0.17
C ILE A 83 -5.75 -21.35 -0.16
N ARG A 84 -6.92 -20.72 -0.37
CA ARG A 84 -8.16 -21.41 -0.75
C ARG A 84 -7.99 -22.24 -2.02
N ASN A 85 -7.36 -21.67 -3.05
CA ASN A 85 -7.11 -22.39 -4.32
C ASN A 85 -6.13 -23.56 -4.15
N LYS A 86 -5.11 -23.41 -3.30
CA LYS A 86 -4.16 -24.49 -2.98
C LYS A 86 -4.85 -25.64 -2.25
N LEU A 87 -5.74 -25.34 -1.30
CA LEU A 87 -6.54 -26.34 -0.59
C LEU A 87 -7.48 -27.10 -1.53
N LYS A 88 -8.22 -26.39 -2.40
CA LYS A 88 -9.11 -27.03 -3.39
C LYS A 88 -8.38 -28.05 -4.27
N ARG A 89 -7.19 -27.69 -4.80
CA ARG A 89 -6.38 -28.60 -5.64
C ARG A 89 -5.93 -29.87 -4.92
N LYS A 90 -5.64 -29.79 -3.62
CA LYS A 90 -5.26 -30.98 -2.81
C LYS A 90 -6.43 -31.93 -2.57
N VAL A 91 -7.65 -31.39 -2.38
CA VAL A 91 -8.85 -32.20 -2.15
C VAL A 91 -9.26 -32.97 -3.41
N THR A 92 -9.08 -32.39 -4.61
CA THR A 92 -9.45 -33.02 -5.89
C THR A 92 -8.47 -34.11 -6.36
N GLN A 93 -7.29 -34.24 -5.73
CA GLN A 93 -6.28 -35.25 -6.09
C GLN A 93 -6.25 -36.48 -5.17
N ASN A 94 -7.13 -36.53 -4.16
CA ASN A 94 -7.39 -37.70 -3.31
C ASN A 94 -8.78 -38.26 -3.63
#